data_AF-A0A6P0YXQ4-F1
#
_entry.id   AF-A0A6P0YXQ4-F1
#
_cell.length_a   1.000
_cell.length_b   1.000
_cell.length_c   1.000
_cell.angle_alpha   90.00
_cell.angle_beta   90.00
_cell.angle_gamma   90.00
#
_symmetry.space_group_name_H-M   'P 1'
#
loop_
_entity.id
_entity.type
_entity.pdbx_description
1 polymer ?
#
loop_
_entity_poly.entity_id
_entity_poly.type
_entity_poly.pdbx_seq_one_letter_code
_entity_poly.pdbx_strand_id
1 'polypeptide(L)' 'MESKSQKRLVNFLQQDLSIPTASIEIALRHREQNPNLLPMILWQYGLVTLEQLDLIFDWLETI' A
#
# COMPACT_ATOMS: atom_id res chain seq x y z
N MET A 1 -7.11 -11.03 -12.25
CA MET A 1 -8.32 -10.25 -11.87
C MET A 1 -7.99 -9.55 -10.56
N GLU A 2 -7.84 -8.23 -10.56
CA GLU A 2 -7.59 -7.47 -9.33
C GLU A 2 -8.76 -7.64 -8.35
N SER A 3 -8.48 -8.18 -7.16
CA SER A 3 -9.46 -8.29 -6.07
C SER A 3 -9.90 -6.89 -5.62
N LYS A 4 -11.20 -6.70 -5.34
CA LYS A 4 -11.78 -5.40 -4.92
C LYS A 4 -11.00 -4.74 -3.76
N SER A 5 -10.41 -5.53 -2.88
CA SER A 5 -9.59 -5.07 -1.74
C SER A 5 -8.33 -4.33 -2.18
N GLN A 6 -7.68 -4.73 -3.29
CA GLN A 6 -6.51 -4.03 -3.82
C GLN A 6 -6.88 -2.62 -4.31
N LYS A 7 -8.00 -2.48 -5.03
CA LYS A 7 -8.42 -1.17 -5.54
C LYS A 7 -8.76 -0.21 -4.40
N ARG A 8 -9.37 -0.71 -3.32
CA ARG A 8 -9.63 0.08 -2.11
C ARG A 8 -8.33 0.52 -1.44
N LEU A 9 -7.36 -0.39 -1.32
CA LEU A 9 -6.06 -0.07 -0.72
C LEU A 9 -5.33 1.01 -1.52
N VAL A 10 -5.23 0.85 -2.85
CA VAL A 10 -4.59 1.86 -3.71
C VAL A 10 -5.27 3.22 -3.58
N ASN A 11 -6.61 3.25 -3.49
CA ASN A 11 -7.34 4.50 -3.33
C ASN A 11 -7.06 5.15 -1.97
N PHE A 12 -7.01 4.37 -0.88
CA PHE A 12 -6.63 4.86 0.45
C PHE A 12 -5.20 5.44 0.45
N LEU A 13 -4.24 4.72 -0.12
CA LEU A 13 -2.86 5.19 -0.24
C LEU A 13 -2.77 6.52 -1.01
N GLN A 14 -3.58 6.71 -2.06
CA GLN A 14 -3.57 7.93 -2.86
C GLN A 14 -4.32 9.09 -2.21
N GLN A 15 -5.48 8.83 -1.60
CA GLN A 15 -6.38 9.87 -1.08
C GLN A 15 -6.02 10.25 0.34
N ASP A 16 -5.91 9.27 1.25
CA ASP A 16 -5.68 9.50 2.68
C ASP A 16 -4.21 9.76 2.97
N LEU A 17 -3.29 9.01 2.34
CA LEU A 17 -1.85 9.13 2.58
C LEU A 17 -1.13 10.03 1.56
N SER A 18 -1.83 10.53 0.54
CA SER A 18 -1.27 11.36 -0.53
C SER A 18 -0.03 10.73 -1.21
N ILE A 19 0.02 9.41 -1.29
CA ILE A 19 1.12 8.68 -1.91
C ILE A 19 0.95 8.75 -3.43
N PRO A 20 1.99 9.16 -4.18
CA PRO A 20 1.89 9.24 -5.63
C PRO A 20 1.68 7.86 -6.25
N THR A 21 0.83 7.81 -7.29
CA THR A 21 0.52 6.59 -8.04
C THR A 21 1.78 5.86 -8.51
N ALA A 22 2.79 6.60 -8.97
CA ALA A 22 4.06 6.03 -9.41
C ALA A 22 4.77 5.21 -8.31
N SER A 23 4.73 5.68 -7.06
CA SER A 23 5.30 4.99 -5.90
C SER A 23 4.53 3.70 -5.58
N ILE A 24 3.20 3.76 -5.68
CA ILE A 24 2.33 2.59 -5.48
C ILE A 24 2.55 1.57 -6.59
N GLU A 25 2.70 2.00 -7.84
CA GLU A 25 2.97 1.13 -8.98
C GLU A 25 4.31 0.39 -8.85
N ILE A 26 5.35 1.06 -8.34
CA ILE A 26 6.64 0.40 -8.04
C ILE A 26 6.41 -0.72 -7.03
N ALA A 27 5.74 -0.43 -5.91
CA ALA A 27 5.48 -1.43 -4.88
C ALA A 27 4.57 -2.57 -5.38
N LEU A 28 3.58 -2.28 -6.24
CA LEU A 28 2.72 -3.28 -6.87
C LEU A 28 3.46 -4.18 -7.86
N ARG A 29 4.45 -3.67 -8.59
CA ARG A 29 5.28 -4.50 -9.48
C ARG A 29 6.17 -5.48 -8.71
N HIS A 30 6.56 -5.14 -7.48
CA HIS A 30 7.35 -6.01 -6.60
C HIS A 30 6.49 -6.96 -5.74
N ARG A 31 5.16 -6.85 -5.80
CA ARG A 31 4.20 -7.60 -4.97
C ARG A 31 3.98 -9.05 -5.41
N GLU A 32 4.56 -9.51 -6.53
CA GLU A 32 4.27 -10.75 -7.30
C GLU A 32 3.86 -12.02 -6.49
N GLN A 33 4.21 -12.18 -5.21
CA GLN A 33 3.80 -13.35 -4.43
C GLN A 33 3.02 -13.06 -3.13
N ASN A 34 3.03 -11.84 -2.58
CA ASN A 34 2.48 -11.62 -1.24
C ASN A 34 1.85 -10.22 -1.06
N PRO A 35 0.50 -10.11 -1.04
CA PRO A 35 -0.20 -8.85 -0.77
C PRO A 35 0.16 -8.19 0.56
N ASN A 36 0.45 -9.00 1.57
CA ASN A 36 0.84 -8.53 2.90
C ASN A 36 2.22 -7.83 2.91
N LEU A 37 3.00 -7.96 1.84
CA LEU A 37 4.28 -7.27 1.70
C LEU A 37 4.14 -5.88 1.10
N LEU A 38 2.98 -5.48 0.55
CA LEU A 38 2.85 -4.15 -0.07
C LEU A 38 3.18 -3.00 0.91
N PRO A 39 2.64 -2.97 2.15
CA PRO A 39 2.98 -1.92 3.11
C PRO A 39 4.47 -1.93 3.45
N MET A 40 5.04 -3.12 3.65
CA MET A 40 6.46 -3.29 3.94
C MET A 40 7.37 -2.84 2.79
N ILE A 41 6.98 -3.11 1.55
CA ILE A 41 7.70 -2.66 0.35
C ILE A 41 7.66 -1.13 0.29
N LEU A 42 6.51 -0.51 0.51
CA LEU A 42 6.42 0.96 0.54
C LEU A 42 7.39 1.55 1.57
N TRP A 43 7.48 0.95 2.77
CA TRP A 43 8.39 1.42 3.82
C TRP A 43 9.86 1.16 3.47
N GLN A 44 10.18 -0.02 2.94
CA GLN A 44 11.55 -0.39 2.56
C GLN A 44 12.12 0.54 1.47
N TYR A 45 11.27 1.03 0.57
CA TYR A 45 11.64 2.00 -0.45
C TYR A 45 11.61 3.45 0.05
N GLY A 46 11.26 3.69 1.32
CA GLY A 46 11.14 5.04 1.89
C GLY A 46 9.96 5.85 1.33
N LEU A 47 8.96 5.17 0.76
CA LEU A 47 7.77 5.78 0.16
C LEU A 47 6.72 6.14 1.21
N VAL A 48 6.79 5.49 2.39
CA VAL A 48 5.95 5.77 3.55
C VAL A 48 6.79 5.83 4.82
N THR A 49 6.34 6.64 5.77
CA THR A 49 6.91 6.67 7.12
C THR A 49 6.39 5.51 7.97
N LEU A 50 7.01 5.28 9.13
CA LEU A 50 6.56 4.25 10.06
C LEU A 50 5.14 4.53 10.60
N GLU A 51 4.77 5.81 10.77
CA GLU A 51 3.40 6.22 11.13
C GLU A 51 2.39 5.90 10.02
N GLN A 52 2.73 6.20 8.77
CA GLN A 52 1.88 5.85 7.63
C GLN A 52 1.79 4.34 7.43
N LEU A 53 2.87 3.61 7.69
CA LEU A 53 2.89 2.16 7.66
C LEU A 53 1.89 1.58 8.67
N ASP A 54 1.87 2.11 9.89
CA ASP A 54 0.93 1.71 10.95
C ASP A 54 -0.53 1.94 10.52
N LEU A 55 -0.84 3.11 9.96
CA LEU A 55 -2.17 3.43 9.41
C LEU A 55 -2.61 2.48 8.28
N ILE A 56 -1.67 2.04 7.44
CA ILE A 56 -1.96 1.08 6.38
C ILE A 56 -2.33 -0.28 6.98
N PHE A 57 -1.62 -0.72 8.01
CA PHE A 57 -1.91 -1.98 8.69
C PHE A 57 -3.24 -1.92 9.45
N ASP A 58 -3.49 -0.86 10.20
CA ASP A 58 -4.77 -0.63 10.88
C ASP A 58 -5.93 -0.66 9.86
N TRP A 59 -5.79 0.06 8.74
CA TRP A 59 -6.78 0.03 7.67
C TRP A 59 -6.97 -1.37 7.06
N LEU A 60 -5.88 -2.14 6.88
CA LEU A 60 -5.94 -3.52 6.39
C LEU A 60 -6.69 -4.47 7.33
N GLU A 61 -6.68 -4.22 8.64
CA GLU A 61 -7.45 -5.00 9.62
C GLU A 61 -8.95 -4.69 9.59
N THR A 62 -9.35 -3.52 9.06
CA THR A 62 -10.77 -3.10 8.97
C THR A 62 -11.54 -3.63 7.76
N ILE A 63 -10.88 -4.30 6.80
CA ILE A 63 -11.46 -4.70 5.49
C ILE A 63 -11.94 -6.15 5.43
#